data_AF-A0A1T1HHA5-F1
#
_entry.id   AF-A0A1T1HHA5-F1
#
_cell.length_a   1.000
_cell.length_b   1.000
_cell.length_c   1.000
_cell.angle_alpha   90.00
_cell.angle_beta   90.00
_cell.angle_gamma   90.00
#
_symmetry.space_group_name_H-M   'P 1'
#
loop_
_entity.id
_entity.type
_entity.pdbx_description
1 polymer ?
#
loop_
_entity_poly.entity_id
_entity_poly.type
_entity_poly.pdbx_seq_one_letter_code
_entity_poly.pdbx_strand_id
1 'polypeptide(L)'
;MNTLLAFYQNLGLALSLLVVGTFLLAGMIKGVIGLGLPTIAMGLLGMAMAPTQAAALLIIPATLTNLWQLAFGGHLRGLLERLWPLLLMIVLGTGAGTLWLGID
;
A
#
# COMPACT_ATOMS: atom_id res chain seq x y z
N MET A 1 -0.20 -20.12 8.15
CA MET A 1 -0.33 -18.75 8.72
C MET A 1 0.87 -18.32 9.57
N ASN A 2 2.01 -19.04 9.54
CA ASN A 2 3.24 -18.66 10.28
C ASN A 2 4.31 -17.99 9.40
N THR A 3 4.10 -17.95 8.08
CA THR A 3 5.09 -17.46 7.10
C THR A 3 5.34 -15.97 7.21
N LEU A 4 4.31 -15.16 7.49
CA LEU A 4 4.45 -13.72 7.68
C LEU A 4 5.23 -13.39 8.96
N LEU A 5 4.86 -13.99 10.09
CA LEU A 5 5.59 -13.78 11.35
C LEU A 5 7.03 -14.30 11.27
N ALA A 6 7.25 -15.47 10.67
CA ALA A 6 8.59 -16.03 10.47
C ALA A 6 9.46 -15.18 9.53
N PHE A 7 8.85 -14.53 8.53
CA PHE A 7 9.53 -13.58 7.65
C PHE A 7 9.97 -12.31 8.40
N TYR A 8 9.10 -11.76 9.26
CA TYR A 8 9.47 -10.64 10.14
C TYR A 8 10.59 -11.03 11.14
N GLN A 9 10.58 -12.27 11.63
CA GLN A 9 11.55 -12.76 12.62
C GLN A 9 12.93 -13.12 12.02
N ASN A 10 12.99 -13.52 10.74
CA ASN A 10 14.24 -13.92 10.06
C ASN A 10 14.90 -12.79 9.24
N LEU A 11 14.42 -11.55 9.40
CA LEU A 11 14.95 -10.41 8.68
C LEU A 11 16.35 -10.04 9.24
N GLY A 12 17.41 -10.54 8.60
CA GLY A 12 18.79 -10.24 9.00
C GLY A 12 19.05 -8.72 9.15
N LEU A 13 20.03 -8.33 9.97
CA LEU A 13 20.28 -6.92 10.32
C LEU A 13 20.38 -5.98 9.10
N ALA A 14 21.07 -6.41 8.04
CA ALA A 14 21.22 -5.63 6.81
C ALA A 14 19.87 -5.40 6.09
N LEU A 15 19.01 -6.42 6.02
CA LEU A 15 17.68 -6.31 5.41
C LEU A 15 16.75 -5.45 6.27
N SER A 16 16.83 -5.58 7.60
CA SER A 16 16.07 -4.74 8.53
C SER A 16 16.43 -3.26 8.38
N LEU A 17 17.72 -2.93 8.27
CA LEU A 17 18.17 -1.55 8.00
C LEU A 17 17.70 -1.04 6.64
N LEU A 18 17.76 -1.89 5.60
CA LEU A 18 17.23 -1.54 4.28
C LEU A 18 15.73 -1.23 4.34
N VAL A 19 14.94 -2.06 5.03
CA VAL A 19 13.49 -1.88 5.18
C VAL A 19 13.18 -0.59 5.92
N VAL A 20 13.81 -0.33 7.07
CA VAL A 20 13.61 0.90 7.83
C VAL A 20 14.00 2.12 7.01
N GLY A 21 15.18 2.11 6.39
CA GLY A 21 15.66 3.20 5.54
C GLY A 21 14.72 3.47 4.36
N THR A 22 14.22 2.41 3.72
CA THR A 22 13.27 2.51 2.62
C THR A 22 11.95 3.13 3.05
N PHE A 23 11.37 2.68 4.17
CA PHE A 23 10.11 3.23 4.66
C PHE A 23 10.23 4.66 5.19
N LEU A 24 11.37 5.04 5.76
CA LEU A 24 11.64 6.43 6.13
C LEU A 24 11.71 7.33 4.90
N LEU A 25 12.47 6.93 3.88
CA LEU A 25 12.56 7.67 2.61
C LEU A 25 11.19 7.77 1.91
N ALA A 26 10.51 6.64 1.75
CA ALA A 26 9.21 6.55 1.10
C ALA A 26 8.13 7.32 1.88
N GLY A 27 8.19 7.28 3.21
CA GLY A 27 7.32 8.03 4.11
C GLY A 27 7.54 9.53 4.03
N MET A 28 8.79 9.99 3.99
CA MET A 28 9.14 11.40 3.79
C MET A 28 8.58 11.91 2.46
N ILE A 29 8.81 11.16 1.37
CA ILE A 29 8.34 11.56 0.03
C ILE A 29 6.81 11.57 -0.01
N LYS A 30 6.15 10.56 0.59
CA LYS A 30 4.69 10.57 0.76
C LYS A 30 4.21 11.78 1.57
N GLY A 31 4.96 12.22 2.59
CA GLY A 31 4.63 13.42 3.37
C GLY A 31 4.71 14.70 2.55
N VAL A 32 5.68 14.81 1.64
CA VAL A 32 5.87 16.00 0.78
C VAL A 32 4.90 16.03 -0.40
N ILE A 33 4.74 14.89 -1.09
CA ILE A 33 3.99 14.81 -2.37
C ILE A 33 2.55 14.32 -2.15
N GLY A 34 2.26 13.63 -1.05
CA GLY A 34 0.97 12.99 -0.78
C GLY A 34 0.81 11.59 -1.42
N LEU A 35 1.70 11.21 -2.34
CA LEU A 35 1.70 9.91 -3.02
C LEU A 35 3.14 9.36 -3.14
N GLY A 36 3.27 8.05 -3.41
CA GLY A 36 4.56 7.45 -3.82
C GLY A 36 5.17 6.42 -2.86
N LEU A 37 4.58 6.19 -1.67
CA LEU A 37 5.10 5.17 -0.74
C LEU A 37 5.19 3.77 -1.40
N PRO A 38 4.17 3.28 -2.14
CA PRO A 38 4.29 2.02 -2.88
C PRO A 38 5.29 2.05 -4.01
N THR A 39 5.38 3.15 -4.76
CA THR A 39 6.32 3.26 -5.89
C THR A 39 7.76 3.13 -5.42
N ILE A 40 8.12 3.83 -4.35
CA ILE A 40 9.48 3.85 -3.81
C ILE A 40 9.78 2.57 -3.04
N ALA A 41 8.86 2.14 -2.17
CA ALA A 41 9.10 0.95 -1.36
C ALA A 41 9.15 -0.33 -2.21
N MET A 42 8.26 -0.50 -3.18
CA MET A 42 8.31 -1.67 -4.08
C MET A 42 9.52 -1.61 -5.02
N GLY A 43 9.90 -0.41 -5.47
CA GLY A 43 11.09 -0.22 -6.30
C GLY A 43 12.40 -0.57 -5.58
N LEU A 44 12.54 -0.15 -4.32
CA LEU A 44 13.75 -0.43 -3.52
C LEU A 44 13.75 -1.84 -2.91
N LEU A 45 12.65 -2.26 -2.29
CA LEU A 45 12.59 -3.59 -1.67
C LEU A 45 12.54 -4.69 -2.71
N GLY A 46 11.91 -4.48 -3.86
CA GLY A 46 11.86 -5.46 -4.94
C GLY A 46 13.23 -5.83 -5.53
N MET A 47 14.27 -5.02 -5.31
CA MET A 47 15.65 -5.37 -5.68
C MET A 47 16.30 -6.37 -4.70
N ALA A 48 15.81 -6.42 -3.45
CA ALA A 48 16.42 -7.20 -2.37
C ALA A 48 15.57 -8.40 -1.94
N MET A 49 14.27 -8.40 -2.24
CA MET A 49 13.33 -9.46 -1.85
C MET A 49 12.25 -9.68 -2.91
N ALA A 50 11.51 -10.78 -2.79
CA ALA A 50 10.42 -11.07 -3.72
C ALA A 50 9.33 -9.98 -3.66
N PRO A 51 8.66 -9.64 -4.78
CA PRO A 51 7.61 -8.62 -4.78
C PRO A 51 6.48 -8.91 -3.79
N THR A 52 6.14 -10.18 -3.59
CA THR A 52 5.14 -10.61 -2.61
C THR A 52 5.55 -10.28 -1.17
N GLN A 53 6.84 -10.36 -0.84
CA GLN A 53 7.38 -10.01 0.47
C GLN A 53 7.42 -8.51 0.69
N ALA A 54 7.84 -7.74 -0.32
CA ALA A 54 7.81 -6.28 -0.28
C ALA A 54 6.38 -5.75 -0.10
N ALA A 55 5.41 -6.31 -0.81
CA ALA A 55 4.00 -5.97 -0.66
C ALA A 55 3.49 -6.30 0.74
N ALA A 56 3.87 -7.45 1.32
CA ALA A 56 3.47 -7.82 2.68
C ALA A 56 3.96 -6.83 3.73
N LEU A 57 5.21 -6.35 3.63
CA LEU A 57 5.76 -5.33 4.52
C LEU A 57 5.04 -3.99 4.38
N LEU A 58 4.59 -3.67 3.17
CA LEU A 58 3.99 -2.38 2.84
C LEU A 58 2.56 -2.24 3.35
N ILE A 59 1.80 -3.34 3.40
CA ILE A 59 0.38 -3.32 3.75
C ILE A 59 0.13 -2.57 5.06
N ILE A 60 0.86 -2.92 6.12
CA ILE A 60 0.65 -2.34 7.46
C ILE A 60 0.90 -0.82 7.48
N PRO A 61 2.10 -0.31 7.12
CA PRO A 61 2.37 1.13 7.19
C PRO A 61 1.56 1.95 6.19
N ALA A 62 1.31 1.42 4.97
CA ALA A 62 0.55 2.13 3.96
C ALA A 62 -0.92 2.30 4.37
N THR A 63 -1.55 1.22 4.85
CA THR A 63 -2.94 1.27 5.33
C THR A 63 -3.08 2.19 6.54
N LEU A 64 -2.18 2.07 7.51
CA LEU A 64 -2.21 2.90 8.72
C LEU A 64 -2.12 4.39 8.38
N THR A 65 -1.13 4.78 7.56
CA THR A 65 -0.95 6.20 7.19
C THR A 65 -2.04 6.72 6.25
N ASN A 66 -2.58 5.89 5.34
CA ASN A 66 -3.72 6.28 4.50
C ASN A 66 -4.98 6.48 5.33
N LEU A 67 -5.27 5.57 6.26
CA LEU A 67 -6.46 5.66 7.11
C LEU A 67 -6.37 6.84 8.07
N TRP A 68 -5.17 7.09 8.61
CA TRP A 68 -4.90 8.29 9.39
C TRP A 68 -5.15 9.57 8.59
N GLN A 69 -4.63 9.66 7.36
CA GLN A 69 -4.87 10.81 6.47
C GLN A 69 -6.36 10.96 6.13
N LEU A 70 -7.10 9.86 6.00
CA LEU A 70 -8.54 9.90 5.75
C LEU A 70 -9.32 10.45 6.96
N ALA A 71 -8.98 9.97 8.16
CA ALA A 71 -9.67 10.34 9.40
C ALA A 71 -9.35 11.78 9.84
N PHE A 72 -8.08 12.20 9.72
CA PHE A 72 -7.60 13.50 10.23
C PHE A 72 -7.35 14.53 9.12
N GLY A 73 -7.48 14.16 7.85
CA GLY A 73 -7.19 15.07 6.73
C GLY A 73 -8.27 16.09 6.42
N GLY A 74 -9.47 16.00 7.01
CA GLY A 74 -10.52 17.04 6.92
C GLY A 74 -11.24 17.21 5.57
N HIS A 75 -10.78 16.59 4.49
CA HIS A 75 -11.30 16.79 3.13
C HIS A 75 -12.15 15.62 2.60
N LEU A 76 -12.53 14.67 3.46
CA LEU A 76 -13.23 13.43 3.06
C LEU A 76 -14.51 13.71 2.26
N ARG A 77 -15.34 14.64 2.73
CA ARG A 77 -16.63 14.94 2.08
C ARG A 77 -16.46 15.50 0.66
N GLY A 78 -15.58 16.48 0.49
CA GLY A 78 -15.28 17.05 -0.84
C GLY A 78 -14.63 16.03 -1.79
N LEU A 79 -13.83 15.11 -1.24
CA LEU A 79 -13.24 14.02 -2.03
C LEU A 79 -14.32 13.03 -2.51
N LEU A 80 -15.28 12.66 -1.66
CA LEU A 80 -16.40 11.79 -2.02
C LEU A 80 -17.30 12.44 -3.08
N GLU A 81 -17.67 13.71 -2.92
CA GLU A 81 -18.49 14.45 -3.90
C GLU A 81 -17.81 14.55 -5.28
N ARG A 82 -16.48 14.53 -5.34
CA ARG A 82 -15.72 14.56 -6.60
C ARG A 82 -15.44 13.17 -7.18
N LEU A 83 -15.19 12.16 -6.33
CA LEU A 83 -14.76 10.83 -6.77
C LEU A 83 -15.89 9.79 -6.80
N TRP A 84 -17.10 10.08 -6.32
CA TRP A 84 -18.22 9.12 -6.36
C TRP A 84 -18.50 8.51 -7.75
N PRO A 85 -18.40 9.24 -8.90
CA PRO A 85 -18.67 8.61 -10.20
C PRO A 85 -17.60 7.59 -10.56
N LEU A 86 -16.33 7.89 -10.23
CA LEU A 86 -15.20 6.99 -10.41
C LEU A 86 -15.37 5.75 -9.53
N LEU A 87 -15.68 5.93 -8.24
CA LEU A 87 -15.87 4.82 -7.30
C LEU A 87 -17.02 3.91 -7.73
N LEU A 88 -18.15 4.47 -8.19
CA LEU A 88 -19.25 3.68 -8.75
C LEU A 88 -18.82 2.88 -9.98
N MET A 89 -18.13 3.52 -10.93
CA MET A 89 -17.68 2.83 -12.15
C MET A 89 -16.65 1.75 -11.85
N ILE A 90 -15.82 1.91 -10.81
CA ILE A 90 -14.92 0.84 -10.35
C ILE A 90 -15.74 -0.34 -9.83
N VAL A 91 -16.72 -0.13 -8.95
CA VAL A 91 -17.56 -1.22 -8.42
C VAL A 91 -18.32 -1.93 -9.53
N LEU A 92 -18.95 -1.18 -10.43
CA LEU A 92 -19.69 -1.74 -11.56
C LEU A 92 -18.77 -2.48 -12.53
N GLY A 93 -17.61 -1.90 -12.86
CA GLY A 93 -16.64 -2.50 -13.77
C GLY A 93 -15.99 -3.76 -13.19
N THR A 94 -15.65 -3.76 -11.90
CA THR A 94 -15.13 -4.95 -11.21
C THR A 94 -16.21 -6.03 -11.12
N GLY A 95 -17.45 -5.68 -10.79
CA GLY A 95 -18.58 -6.63 -10.78
C GLY A 95 -18.82 -7.24 -12.15
N ALA A 96 -18.93 -6.42 -13.19
CA ALA A 96 -19.10 -6.86 -14.57
C ALA A 96 -17.91 -7.73 -15.05
N GLY A 97 -16.68 -7.34 -14.70
CA GLY A 97 -15.48 -8.12 -15.03
C GLY A 97 -15.43 -9.47 -14.31
N THR A 98 -15.83 -9.52 -13.04
CA THR A 98 -15.90 -10.77 -12.26
C THR A 98 -16.95 -11.72 -12.84
N LEU A 99 -18.12 -11.18 -13.19
CA LEU A 99 -19.20 -11.91 -13.87
C LEU A 99 -18.77 -12.39 -15.27
N TRP A 100 -18.03 -11.57 -16.01
CA TRP A 100 -17.56 -11.91 -17.35
C TRP A 100 -16.45 -12.97 -17.34
N LEU A 101 -15.56 -12.91 -16.36
CA LEU A 101 -14.50 -13.91 -16.16
C LEU A 101 -15.02 -15.22 -15.52
N GLY A 102 -16.29 -15.27 -15.11
CA GLY A 102 -16.90 -16.47 -14.52
C GLY A 102 -16.21 -16.92 -13.23
N ILE A 103 -15.68 -15.97 -12.44
CA ILE A 103 -15.08 -16.27 -11.14
C ILE A 103 -16.25 -16.48 -10.16
N ASP A 104 -16.72 -17.72 -10.07
CA ASP A 104 -17.63 -18.21 -9.02
C ASP A 104 -16.89 -18.43 -7.69
#